data_AF-A0A2V5KQP9-F1
#
_entry.id   AF-A0A2V5KQP9-F1
#
_cell.length_a   1.000
_cell.length_b   1.000
_cell.length_c   1.000
_cell.angle_alpha   90.00
_cell.angle_beta   90.00
_cell.angle_gamma   90.00
#
_symmetry.space_group_name_H-M   'P 1'
#
loop_
_entity.id
_entity.type
_entity.pdbx_description
1 polymer ?
#
loop_
_entity_poly.entity_id
_entity_poly.type
_entity_poly.pdbx_seq_one_letter_code
_entity_poly.pdbx_strand_id
1 'polypeptide(L)'
;CDIAFVTPLKDGMNLVAKEYCACRIEEDGVLILSQFAGAAQQLKPDALLLNPYDVEQMADTILKSFHMNLAERGARMKRMRRIVRKENVFWWVDSFLKAGGKIASRSLRGLGKRRRSAALNTFRKTGQHQDRPLDTKKPSIKTVF
;
A
#
# COMPACT_ATOMS: atom_id res chain seq x y z
N CYS A 1 0.12 -18.39 -27.93
CA CYS A 1 0.97 -19.00 -26.88
C CYS A 1 0.10 -19.68 -25.85
N ASP A 2 0.30 -20.98 -25.65
CA ASP A 2 -0.47 -21.79 -24.70
C ASP A 2 0.07 -21.69 -23.27
N ILE A 3 1.34 -21.30 -23.13
CA ILE A 3 2.00 -21.08 -21.84
C ILE A 3 2.73 -19.73 -21.89
N ALA A 4 2.60 -18.93 -20.84
CA ALA A 4 3.46 -17.78 -20.58
C ALA A 4 4.43 -18.12 -19.44
N PHE A 5 5.72 -17.97 -19.72
CA PHE A 5 6.80 -18.25 -18.77
C PHE A 5 7.49 -16.94 -18.39
N VAL A 6 7.18 -16.42 -17.21
CA VAL A 6 7.59 -15.10 -16.76
C VAL A 6 8.44 -15.24 -15.50
N THR A 7 9.76 -15.22 -15.65
CA THR A 7 10.70 -15.58 -14.57
C THR A 7 11.70 -14.48 -14.18
N PRO A 8 11.26 -13.22 -13.92
CA PRO A 8 12.19 -12.19 -13.45
C PRO A 8 12.79 -12.56 -12.09
N LEU A 9 14.06 -12.23 -11.89
CA LEU A 9 14.74 -12.36 -10.60
C LEU A 9 14.24 -11.32 -9.58
N LYS A 10 13.86 -10.13 -10.07
CA LYS A 10 13.30 -9.05 -9.26
C LYS A 10 12.47 -8.13 -10.15
N ASP A 11 11.19 -7.96 -9.82
CA ASP A 11 10.29 -7.11 -10.60
C ASP A 11 9.23 -6.48 -9.68
N GLY A 12 9.10 -5.16 -9.73
CA GLY A 12 8.11 -4.43 -8.94
C GLY A 12 6.66 -4.71 -9.37
N MET A 13 6.42 -4.93 -10.66
CA MET A 13 5.14 -5.33 -11.22
C MET A 13 5.32 -5.86 -12.64
N ASN A 14 4.81 -7.06 -12.89
CA ASN A 14 4.86 -7.64 -14.22
C ASN A 14 3.55 -7.40 -14.98
N LEU A 15 3.52 -6.38 -15.83
CA LEU A 15 2.34 -6.08 -16.65
C LEU A 15 2.16 -7.09 -17.80
N VAL A 16 3.25 -7.62 -18.35
CA VAL A 16 3.21 -8.66 -19.38
C VAL A 16 2.45 -9.89 -18.90
N ALA A 17 2.65 -10.31 -17.64
CA ALA A 17 1.89 -11.41 -17.04
C ALA A 17 0.37 -11.10 -16.96
N LYS A 18 0.01 -9.85 -16.61
CA LYS A 18 -1.39 -9.43 -16.56
C LYS A 18 -2.03 -9.32 -17.93
N GLU A 19 -1.29 -8.78 -18.91
CA GLU A 19 -1.70 -8.68 -20.31
C GLU A 19 -1.90 -10.07 -20.91
N TYR A 20 -1.01 -11.03 -20.62
CA TYR A 20 -1.21 -12.42 -21.03
C TYR A 20 -2.54 -12.97 -20.51
N CYS A 21 -2.83 -12.79 -19.22
CA CYS A 21 -4.12 -13.19 -18.66
C CYS A 21 -5.27 -12.46 -19.37
N ALA A 22 -5.18 -11.14 -19.55
CA ALA A 22 -6.25 -10.34 -20.14
C ALA A 22 -6.55 -10.72 -21.60
N CYS A 23 -5.52 -10.99 -22.40
CA CYS A 23 -5.61 -11.25 -23.83
C CYS A 23 -5.90 -12.71 -24.17
N ARG A 24 -5.79 -13.67 -23.24
CA ARG A 24 -6.09 -15.08 -23.52
C ARG A 24 -7.59 -15.37 -23.49
N ILE A 25 -8.30 -14.94 -24.54
CA ILE A 25 -9.77 -15.02 -24.65
C ILE A 25 -10.29 -16.43 -24.44
N GLU A 26 -9.66 -17.44 -25.06
CA GLU A 26 -10.04 -18.86 -25.02
C GLU A 26 -9.83 -19.57 -23.67
N GLU A 27 -9.23 -18.89 -22.68
CA GLU A 27 -9.08 -19.40 -21.30
C GLU A 27 -8.18 -20.63 -21.13
N ASP A 28 -7.68 -21.20 -22.21
CA ASP A 28 -6.87 -22.42 -22.29
C ASP A 28 -5.38 -22.21 -22.03
N GLY A 29 -4.97 -21.01 -21.61
CA GLY A 29 -3.58 -20.67 -21.34
C GLY A 29 -3.12 -20.97 -19.91
N VAL A 30 -1.81 -21.17 -19.73
CA VAL A 30 -1.17 -21.34 -18.41
C VAL A 30 -0.17 -20.20 -18.16
N LEU A 31 -0.28 -19.58 -16.99
CA LEU A 31 0.71 -18.61 -16.53
C LEU A 31 1.67 -19.27 -15.53
N ILE A 32 2.94 -19.32 -15.89
CA ILE A 32 4.05 -19.64 -15.01
C ILE A 32 4.74 -18.33 -14.62
N LEU A 33 4.89 -18.09 -13.32
CA LEU A 33 5.30 -16.79 -12.81
C LEU A 33 6.32 -16.91 -11.68
N SER A 34 7.40 -16.13 -11.75
CA SER A 34 8.34 -15.96 -10.65
C SER A 34 7.62 -15.44 -9.41
N GLN A 35 7.89 -16.05 -8.27
CA GLN A 35 7.45 -15.57 -6.96
C GLN A 35 7.99 -14.17 -6.61
N PHE A 36 9.04 -13.70 -7.31
CA PHE A 36 9.65 -12.38 -7.11
C PHE A 36 9.07 -11.30 -8.03
N ALA A 37 8.10 -11.65 -8.88
CA ALA A 37 7.34 -10.66 -9.63
C ALA A 37 6.27 -10.03 -8.74
N GLY A 38 6.14 -8.70 -8.77
CA GLY A 38 5.07 -8.02 -8.03
C GLY A 38 3.66 -8.46 -8.41
N ALA A 39 3.47 -8.94 -9.65
CA ALA A 39 2.20 -9.53 -10.09
C ALA A 39 1.86 -10.84 -9.37
N ALA A 40 2.84 -11.56 -8.81
CA ALA A 40 2.63 -12.81 -8.09
C ALA A 40 1.73 -12.59 -6.87
N GLN A 41 1.81 -11.44 -6.20
CA GLN A 41 0.96 -11.17 -5.05
C GLN A 41 -0.55 -11.23 -5.38
N GLN A 42 -0.92 -10.87 -6.60
CA GLN A 42 -2.31 -10.89 -7.09
C GLN A 42 -2.65 -12.21 -7.78
N LEU A 43 -1.71 -12.79 -8.54
CA LEU A 43 -1.97 -13.94 -9.41
C LEU A 43 -1.60 -15.31 -8.79
N LYS A 44 -0.93 -15.33 -7.63
CA LYS A 44 -0.52 -16.56 -6.93
C LYS A 44 -1.59 -17.61 -6.68
N PRO A 45 -2.90 -17.29 -6.52
CA PRO A 45 -3.89 -18.35 -6.31
C PRO A 45 -4.01 -19.32 -7.49
N ASP A 46 -3.69 -18.85 -8.70
CA ASP A 46 -4.01 -19.56 -9.94
C ASP A 46 -2.83 -19.70 -10.91
N ALA A 47 -1.82 -18.82 -10.82
CA ALA A 47 -0.57 -18.96 -11.53
C ALA A 47 0.26 -20.11 -10.96
N LEU A 48 1.05 -20.76 -11.81
CA LEU A 48 2.10 -21.68 -11.38
C LEU A 48 3.30 -20.87 -10.91
N LEU A 49 3.46 -20.74 -9.60
CA LEU A 49 4.60 -20.02 -9.04
C LEU A 49 5.86 -20.88 -9.02
N LEU A 50 6.99 -20.23 -9.26
CA LEU A 50 8.30 -20.83 -9.10
C LEU A 50 9.34 -19.84 -8.56
N ASN A 51 10.42 -20.40 -8.03
CA ASN A 51 11.65 -19.72 -7.72
C ASN A 51 12.59 -19.77 -8.95
N PRO A 52 12.92 -18.65 -9.60
CA PRO A 52 13.80 -18.64 -10.77
C PRO A 52 15.25 -19.06 -10.48
N TYR A 53 15.65 -19.17 -9.21
CA TYR A 53 16.95 -19.71 -8.81
C TYR A 53 16.96 -21.24 -8.71
N ASP A 54 15.80 -21.89 -8.78
CA ASP A 54 15.64 -23.34 -8.66
C ASP A 54 15.32 -23.94 -10.03
N VAL A 55 16.35 -24.46 -10.70
CA VAL A 55 16.26 -24.98 -12.07
C VAL A 55 15.40 -26.25 -12.13
N GLU A 56 15.47 -27.10 -11.12
CA GLU A 56 14.68 -28.34 -11.04
C GLU A 56 13.19 -28.00 -10.91
N GLN A 57 12.85 -27.07 -10.00
CA GLN A 57 11.47 -26.61 -9.87
C GLN A 57 10.95 -25.94 -11.14
N MET A 58 11.80 -25.20 -11.87
CA MET A 58 11.41 -24.63 -13.16
C MET A 58 11.06 -25.73 -14.17
N ALA A 59 11.90 -26.76 -14.28
CA ALA A 59 11.66 -27.90 -15.17
C ALA A 59 10.36 -28.62 -14.82
N ASP A 60 10.15 -28.94 -13.53
CA ASP A 60 8.93 -29.57 -13.03
C ASP A 60 7.68 -28.74 -13.31
N THR A 61 7.78 -27.42 -13.15
CA THR A 61 6.66 -26.49 -13.37
C THR A 61 6.29 -26.41 -14.85
N ILE A 62 7.29 -26.39 -15.73
CA ILE A 62 7.09 -26.47 -17.18
C ILE A 62 6.40 -27.79 -17.53
N LEU A 63 6.93 -28.93 -17.05
CA LEU A 63 6.35 -30.25 -17.30
C LEU A 63 4.89 -30.33 -16.83
N LYS A 64 4.61 -29.82 -15.63
CA LYS A 64 3.25 -29.74 -15.07
C LYS A 64 2.33 -28.90 -15.94
N SER A 65 2.80 -27.77 -16.48
CA SER A 65 1.98 -26.91 -17.34
C SER A 65 1.56 -27.62 -18.63
N PHE A 66 2.43 -28.43 -19.22
CA PHE A 66 2.12 -29.22 -20.41
C PHE A 66 1.08 -30.31 -20.12
N HIS A 67 1.16 -30.97 -18.96
CA HIS A 67 0.22 -32.02 -18.57
C HIS A 67 -1.11 -31.50 -17.98
N MET A 68 -1.22 -30.20 -17.73
CA MET A 68 -2.44 -29.60 -17.19
C MET A 68 -3.60 -29.74 -18.20
N ASN A 69 -4.72 -30.32 -17.77
CA ASN A 69 -5.90 -30.48 -18.64
C ASN A 69 -6.62 -29.14 -18.91
N LEU A 70 -7.37 -29.06 -20.01
CA LEU A 70 -8.05 -27.84 -20.45
C LEU A 70 -9.04 -27.28 -19.42
N ALA A 71 -9.73 -28.15 -18.66
CA ALA A 71 -10.67 -27.71 -17.64
C ALA A 71 -9.97 -26.95 -16.50
N GLU A 72 -8.82 -27.46 -16.05
CA GLU A 72 -7.99 -26.80 -15.05
C GLU A 72 -7.41 -25.47 -15.57
N ARG A 73 -6.87 -25.47 -16.80
CA ARG A 73 -6.35 -24.25 -17.45
C ARG A 73 -7.43 -23.16 -17.52
N GLY A 74 -8.60 -23.53 -18.03
CA GLY A 74 -9.79 -22.68 -18.11
C GLY A 74 -10.19 -22.10 -16.75
N ALA A 75 -10.27 -22.94 -15.72
CA ALA A 75 -10.65 -22.52 -14.39
C ALA A 75 -9.64 -21.51 -13.78
N ARG A 76 -8.34 -21.78 -13.90
CA ARG A 76 -7.26 -20.89 -13.45
C ARG A 76 -7.29 -19.55 -14.19
N MET A 77 -7.36 -19.59 -15.52
CA MET A 77 -7.33 -18.39 -16.36
C MET A 77 -8.55 -17.49 -16.14
N LYS A 78 -9.75 -18.07 -15.98
CA LYS A 78 -10.98 -17.34 -15.60
C LYS A 78 -10.79 -16.53 -14.32
N ARG A 79 -10.23 -17.17 -13.29
CA ARG A 79 -10.01 -16.54 -11.98
C ARG A 79 -8.93 -15.46 -12.05
N MET A 80 -7.81 -15.71 -12.71
CA MET A 80 -6.76 -14.69 -12.92
C MET A 80 -7.30 -13.48 -13.67
N ARG A 81 -8.06 -13.67 -14.75
CA ARG A 81 -8.70 -12.56 -15.47
C ARG A 81 -9.67 -11.76 -14.62
N ARG A 82 -10.42 -12.42 -13.74
CA ARG A 82 -11.31 -11.72 -12.79
C ARG A 82 -10.51 -10.83 -11.84
N ILE A 83 -9.37 -11.31 -11.34
CA ILE A 83 -8.45 -10.53 -10.50
C ILE A 83 -7.90 -9.34 -11.28
N VAL A 84 -7.38 -9.56 -12.50
CA VAL A 84 -6.85 -8.48 -13.36
C VAL A 84 -7.91 -7.41 -13.66
N ARG A 85 -9.16 -7.81 -13.94
CA ARG A 85 -10.26 -6.87 -14.16
C ARG A 85 -10.63 -6.07 -12.91
N LYS A 86 -10.62 -6.72 -11.74
CA LYS A 86 -10.97 -6.09 -10.45
C LYS A 86 -9.87 -5.12 -9.99
N GLU A 87 -8.61 -5.51 -10.13
CA GLU A 87 -7.43 -4.79 -9.65
C GLU A 87 -6.70 -4.10 -10.81
N ASN A 88 -7.48 -3.37 -11.61
CA ASN A 88 -7.02 -2.62 -12.77
C ASN A 88 -6.41 -1.25 -12.40
N VAL A 89 -6.02 -0.47 -13.41
CA VAL A 89 -5.40 0.86 -13.22
C VAL A 89 -6.29 1.82 -12.42
N PHE A 90 -7.61 1.82 -12.64
CA PHE A 90 -8.53 2.69 -11.92
C PHE A 90 -8.64 2.30 -10.45
N TRP A 91 -8.69 1.00 -10.15
CA TRP A 91 -8.63 0.50 -8.79
C TRP A 91 -7.34 0.92 -8.08
N TRP A 92 -6.20 0.87 -8.78
CA TRP A 92 -4.92 1.29 -8.22
C TRP A 92 -4.91 2.79 -7.91
N VAL A 93 -5.32 3.65 -8.85
CA VAL A 93 -5.38 5.11 -8.64
C VAL A 93 -6.28 5.46 -7.46
N ASP A 94 -7.49 4.90 -7.42
CA ASP A 94 -8.44 5.13 -6.32
C ASP A 94 -7.86 4.66 -4.97
N SER A 95 -7.24 3.49 -4.93
CA SER A 95 -6.59 2.97 -3.71
C SER A 95 -5.44 3.86 -3.25
N PHE A 96 -4.62 4.35 -4.18
CA PHE A 96 -3.51 5.25 -3.91
C PHE A 96 -3.98 6.59 -3.35
N LEU A 97 -4.95 7.25 -4.00
CA LEU A 97 -5.51 8.51 -3.55
C LEU A 97 -6.22 8.40 -2.19
N LYS A 98 -6.96 7.31 -1.96
CA LYS A 98 -7.58 7.02 -0.65
C LYS A 98 -6.52 6.87 0.45
N ALA A 99 -5.40 6.20 0.18
CA ALA A 99 -4.31 6.09 1.12
C ALA A 99 -3.68 7.47 1.42
N GLY A 100 -3.43 8.29 0.40
CA GLY A 100 -2.91 9.65 0.55
C GLY A 100 -3.84 10.59 1.34
N GLY A 101 -5.15 10.56 1.03
CA GLY A 101 -6.15 11.37 1.74
C GLY A 101 -6.27 11.04 3.23
N LYS A 102 -6.09 9.77 3.60
CA LYS A 102 -6.04 9.36 5.02
C LYS A 102 -4.86 10.00 5.76
N ILE A 103 -3.70 10.13 5.11
CA ILE A 103 -2.51 10.77 5.70
C ILE A 103 -2.78 12.27 5.93
N ALA A 104 -3.33 12.96 4.94
CA ALA A 104 -3.68 14.37 5.05
C ALA A 104 -4.67 14.64 6.19
N SER A 105 -5.73 13.83 6.30
CA SER A 105 -6.74 13.96 7.37
C SER A 105 -6.20 13.66 8.78
N ARG A 106 -5.21 12.76 8.92
CA ARG A 106 -4.52 12.50 10.20
C ARG A 106 -3.64 13.67 10.61
N SER A 107 -2.91 14.25 9.65
CA SER A 107 -2.06 15.43 9.89
C SER A 107 -2.89 16.63 10.39
N LEU A 108 -4.01 16.92 9.73
CA LEU A 108 -4.92 18.01 10.12
C LEU A 108 -5.54 17.82 11.52
N ARG A 109 -5.92 16.58 11.88
CA ARG A 109 -6.41 16.27 13.23
C ARG A 109 -5.32 16.41 14.31
N GLY A 110 -4.07 16.07 13.99
CA GLY A 110 -2.92 16.26 14.88
C GLY A 110 -2.64 17.74 15.17
N LEU A 111 -2.71 18.58 14.13
CA LEU A 111 -2.58 20.04 14.24
C LEU A 111 -3.70 20.66 15.08
N GLY A 112 -4.94 20.21 14.92
CA GLY A 112 -6.09 20.67 15.71
C GLY A 112 -5.98 20.35 17.21
N LYS A 113 -5.47 19.16 17.58
CA LYS A 113 -5.22 18.79 18.98
C LYS A 113 -4.09 19.62 19.62
N ARG A 114 -3.01 19.89 18.88
CA ARG A 114 -1.91 20.77 19.35
C ARG A 114 -2.38 22.19 19.61
N ARG A 115 -3.22 22.76 18.72
CA ARG A 115 -3.77 24.12 18.92
C ARG A 115 -4.69 24.21 20.14
N ARG A 116 -5.51 23.19 20.42
CA ARG A 116 -6.37 23.16 21.62
C ARG A 116 -5.56 23.01 22.91
N SER A 117 -4.52 22.17 22.91
CA SER A 117 -3.66 21.99 24.08
C SER A 117 -2.82 23.23 24.39
N ALA A 118 -2.35 23.94 23.35
CA ALA A 118 -1.69 25.24 23.51
C ALA A 118 -2.65 26.30 24.08
N ALA A 119 -3.88 26.40 23.56
CA ALA A 119 -4.88 27.34 24.06
C ALA A 119 -5.27 27.07 25.53
N LEU A 120 -5.46 25.80 25.92
CA LEU A 120 -5.76 25.42 27.30
C LEU A 120 -4.60 25.73 28.26
N ASN A 121 -3.35 25.52 27.83
CA ASN A 121 -2.18 25.87 28.65
C ASN A 121 -1.99 27.39 28.80
N THR A 122 -2.29 28.18 27.77
CA THR A 122 -2.25 29.65 27.85
C THR A 122 -3.34 30.19 28.77
N PHE A 123 -4.55 29.61 28.74
CA PHE A 123 -5.66 29.97 29.63
C PHE A 123 -5.38 29.62 31.10
N ARG A 124 -4.76 28.46 31.34
CA ARG A 124 -4.36 28.02 32.69
C ARG A 124 -3.23 28.88 33.28
N LYS A 125 -2.33 29.42 32.46
CA LYS A 125 -1.29 30.37 32.90
C LYS A 125 -1.84 31.77 33.23
N THR A 126 -2.91 32.20 32.57
CA THR A 126 -3.53 33.51 32.83
C THR A 126 -4.43 33.49 34.08
N GLY A 127 -5.05 32.35 34.40
CA GLY A 127 -5.84 32.19 35.64
C GLY A 127 -5.02 32.09 36.93
N GLN A 128 -3.70 31.87 36.88
CA GLN A 128 -2.86 31.74 38.09
C GLN A 128 -2.18 33.05 38.52
N HIS A 129 -2.47 34.18 37.86
CA HIS A 129 -1.79 35.45 38.11
C HIS A 129 -2.66 36.52 38.78
N GLN A 130 -3.88 36.18 39.23
CA GLN A 130 -4.84 37.13 39.83
C GLN A 130 -4.82 37.15 41.38
N ASP A 131 -4.07 36.28 42.05
CA ASP A 131 -3.95 36.27 43.52
C ASP A 131 -2.55 36.68 43.98
N ARG A 132 -2.26 37.99 43.94
CA ARG A 132 -1.17 38.58 44.72
C ARG A 132 -1.70 39.82 45.45
N PRO A 133 -1.56 39.92 46.80
CA PRO A 133 -2.00 41.12 47.51
C PRO A 133 -1.11 42.31 47.11
N LEU A 134 -1.75 43.47 46.94
CA LEU A 134 -1.08 44.76 46.73
C LEU A 134 -0.37 45.18 48.02
N ASP A 135 0.97 45.08 48.05
CA ASP A 135 1.79 45.66 49.12
C ASP A 135 1.95 47.17 48.88
N THR A 136 1.27 47.95 49.72
CA THR A 136 1.36 49.42 49.73
C THR A 136 2.61 49.85 50.51
N LYS A 137 3.71 50.17 49.83
CA LYS A 137 4.81 50.96 50.41
C LYS A 137 4.88 52.35 49.76
N LYS A 138 4.64 53.37 50.60
CA LYS A 138 4.81 54.81 50.30
C LYS A 138 6.26 55.14 49.90
N PRO A 139 6.47 56.14 49.03
CA PRO A 139 7.80 56.54 48.59
C PRO A 139 8.47 57.41 49.66
N SER A 140 9.76 57.18 49.92
CA SER A 140 10.60 58.09 50.70
C SER A 140 11.56 58.80 49.74
N ILE A 141 11.32 60.10 49.58
CA ILE A 141 12.17 61.03 48.82
C ILE A 141 13.41 61.32 49.65
N LYS A 142 14.61 61.17 49.08
CA LYS A 142 15.80 61.90 49.52
C LYS A 142 16.55 62.46 48.31
N THR A 143 16.70 63.77 48.35
CA THR A 143 17.41 64.64 47.42
C THR A 143 18.77 65.04 48.02
N VAL A 144 19.73 65.37 47.15
CA VAL A 144 20.99 66.15 47.33
C VAL A 144 22.09 65.47 48.16
N PHE A 145 23.36 65.34 47.74
CA PHE A 145 24.23 66.07 46.80
C PHE A 145 25.07 65.10 45.95
#